data_AF-A0A1E3WEV6-F1
#
_entry.id   AF-A0A1E3WEV6-F1
#
_cell.length_a   1.000
_cell.length_b   1.000
_cell.length_c   1.000
_cell.angle_alpha   90.00
_cell.angle_beta   90.00
_cell.angle_gamma   90.00
#
_symmetry.space_group_name_H-M   'P 1'
#
loop_
_entity.id
_entity.type
_entity.pdbx_description
1 polymer ?
#
loop_
_entity_poly.entity_id
_entity_poly.type
_entity_poly.pdbx_seq_one_letter_code
_entity_poly.pdbx_strand_id
1 'polypeptide(L)'
;MQLSSPDQLTQLVESLVLDASEKYELNRRMANRARQFFRQQIRSQRDVDNNPYQSRRKRNMSIVSRGVRGKHGAKHQRNQVARNTVNNKNMLLGISKSLRTRVSDKDFEVGLVGVAGLIGREHNEGSEVSFTTRVNGYFDSNTGRWRGGVATKRNYTMTQRTFIGWTPELERELMAMAAEHFALEDTA
;
A
#
# COMPACT_ATOMS: atom_id res chain seq x y z
N MET A 1 -18.55 14.96 -18.11
CA MET A 1 -17.45 14.26 -18.81
C MET A 1 -16.98 13.14 -17.89
N GLN A 2 -16.70 11.94 -18.42
CA GLN A 2 -16.18 10.80 -17.63
C GLN A 2 -14.77 10.51 -18.12
N LEU A 3 -13.78 10.61 -17.24
CA LEU A 3 -12.37 10.37 -17.54
C LEU A 3 -12.06 8.89 -17.28
N SER A 4 -11.67 8.19 -18.35
CA SER A 4 -11.34 6.76 -18.31
C SER A 4 -9.94 6.46 -17.75
N SER A 5 -9.05 7.45 -17.70
CA SER A 5 -7.67 7.28 -17.23
C SER A 5 -7.13 8.50 -16.49
N PRO A 6 -6.13 8.30 -15.59
CA PRO A 6 -5.41 9.39 -14.94
C PRO A 6 -4.76 10.36 -15.95
N ASP A 7 -4.36 9.87 -17.12
CA ASP A 7 -3.70 10.66 -18.17
C ASP A 7 -4.63 11.72 -18.78
N GLN A 8 -5.94 11.48 -18.78
CA GLN A 8 -6.91 12.47 -19.24
C GLN A 8 -7.06 13.62 -18.24
N LEU A 9 -6.84 13.35 -16.94
CA LEU A 9 -6.84 14.37 -15.91
C LEU A 9 -5.57 15.23 -15.97
N THR A 10 -4.40 14.65 -16.24
CA THR A 10 -3.17 15.42 -16.46
C THR A 10 -3.28 16.30 -17.70
N GLN A 11 -3.87 15.83 -18.81
CA GLN A 11 -4.13 16.66 -19.99
C GLN A 11 -5.05 17.85 -19.69
N LEU A 12 -6.06 17.65 -18.85
CA LEU A 12 -6.94 18.73 -18.38
C LEU A 12 -6.19 19.76 -17.53
N VAL A 13 -5.29 19.31 -16.65
CA VAL A 13 -4.42 20.19 -15.85
C VAL A 13 -3.39 20.91 -16.73
N GLU A 14 -2.88 20.26 -17.79
CA GLU A 14 -1.98 20.90 -18.75
C GLU A 14 -2.68 22.01 -19.56
N SER A 15 -3.98 21.85 -19.83
CA SER A 15 -4.80 22.86 -20.51
C SER A 15 -5.05 24.13 -19.67
N LEU A 16 -4.80 24.06 -18.36
CA LEU A 16 -4.82 25.24 -17.49
C LEU A 16 -3.59 26.12 -17.79
N VAL A 17 -3.83 27.41 -18.02
CA VAL A 17 -2.78 28.44 -18.19
C VAL A 17 -2.25 28.86 -16.81
N LEU A 18 -1.86 27.87 -16.00
CA LEU A 18 -1.27 28.09 -14.68
C LEU A 18 0.24 28.27 -14.78
N ASP A 19 0.80 29.11 -13.90
CA ASP A 19 2.26 29.17 -13.72
C ASP A 19 2.78 27.84 -13.14
N ALA A 20 4.07 27.53 -13.34
CA ALA A 20 4.67 26.29 -12.86
C ALA A 20 4.54 26.13 -11.32
N SER A 21 4.53 27.25 -10.59
CA SER A 21 4.34 27.28 -9.14
C SER A 21 2.92 26.86 -8.73
N GLU A 22 1.90 27.35 -9.45
CA GLU A 22 0.49 27.05 -9.19
C GLU A 22 0.12 25.63 -9.61
N LYS A 23 0.67 25.14 -10.73
CA LYS A 23 0.54 23.73 -11.15
C LYS A 23 1.10 22.80 -10.09
N TYR A 24 2.27 23.11 -9.54
CA TYR A 24 2.86 22.33 -8.46
C TYR A 24 1.97 22.33 -7.20
N GLU A 25 1.38 23.47 -6.82
CA GLU A 25 0.47 23.53 -5.67
C GLU A 25 -0.81 22.71 -5.90
N LEU A 26 -1.41 22.81 -7.08
CA LEU A 26 -2.59 22.04 -7.47
C LEU A 26 -2.29 20.54 -7.42
N ASN A 27 -1.20 20.11 -8.06
CA ASN A 27 -0.74 18.72 -8.04
C ASN A 27 -0.47 18.23 -6.61
N ARG A 28 0.09 19.08 -5.74
CA ARG A 28 0.29 18.76 -4.32
C ARG A 28 -1.02 18.57 -3.57
N ARG A 29 -2.03 19.41 -3.82
CA ARG A 29 -3.37 19.29 -3.20
C ARG A 29 -4.07 18.02 -3.68
N MET A 30 -4.08 17.77 -4.98
CA MET A 30 -4.63 16.56 -5.60
C MET A 30 -3.96 15.30 -5.06
N ALA A 31 -2.63 15.27 -5.00
CA ALA A 31 -1.88 14.15 -4.43
C ALA A 31 -2.21 13.91 -2.96
N ASN A 32 -2.37 14.97 -2.16
CA ASN A 32 -2.76 14.84 -0.76
C ASN A 32 -4.17 14.27 -0.61
N ARG A 33 -5.12 14.70 -1.43
CA ARG A 33 -6.49 14.18 -1.42
C ARG A 33 -6.56 12.73 -1.85
N ALA A 34 -5.87 12.37 -2.95
CA ALA A 34 -5.76 10.99 -3.41
C ALA A 34 -5.12 10.09 -2.35
N ARG A 35 -4.09 10.58 -1.65
CA ARG A 35 -3.48 9.87 -0.52
C ARG A 35 -4.47 9.65 0.63
N GLN A 36 -5.27 10.64 0.97
CA GLN A 36 -6.29 10.51 2.02
C GLN A 36 -7.36 9.49 1.63
N PHE A 37 -7.85 9.56 0.39
CA PHE A 37 -8.81 8.61 -0.19
C PHE A 37 -8.30 7.18 -0.06
N PHE A 38 -7.09 6.89 -0.55
CA PHE A 38 -6.50 5.55 -0.45
C PHE A 38 -6.32 5.09 1.00
N ARG A 39 -5.98 5.99 1.94
CA ARG A 39 -5.90 5.63 3.36
C ARG A 39 -7.25 5.27 3.96
N GLN A 40 -8.32 5.93 3.54
CA GLN A 40 -9.67 5.60 3.96
C GLN A 40 -10.09 4.25 3.37
N GLN A 41 -9.85 4.03 2.07
CA GLN A 41 -10.14 2.76 1.41
C GLN A 41 -9.43 1.59 2.10
N ILE A 42 -8.12 1.70 2.34
CA ILE A 42 -7.33 0.68 3.09
C ILE A 42 -7.94 0.42 4.48
N ARG A 43 -8.40 1.46 5.19
CA ARG A 43 -9.03 1.31 6.52
C ARG A 43 -10.43 0.69 6.46
N SER A 44 -11.15 0.91 5.37
CA SER A 44 -12.49 0.36 5.13
C SER A 44 -12.46 -1.12 4.76
N GLN A 45 -11.31 -1.65 4.32
CA GLN A 45 -11.17 -3.07 4.00
C GLN A 45 -11.58 -3.95 5.20
N ARG A 46 -12.31 -5.02 4.88
CA ARG A 46 -12.82 -6.04 5.81
C ARG A 46 -12.30 -7.41 5.37
N ASP A 47 -12.29 -8.36 6.30
CA ASP A 47 -12.00 -9.76 5.97
C ASP A 47 -13.19 -10.46 5.29
N VAL A 48 -13.03 -11.75 4.98
CA VAL A 48 -14.04 -12.56 4.27
C VAL A 48 -15.33 -12.71 5.10
N ASP A 49 -15.21 -12.63 6.42
CA ASP A 49 -16.33 -12.71 7.37
C ASP A 49 -16.87 -11.32 7.74
N ASN A 50 -16.50 -10.28 6.96
CA ASN A 50 -16.87 -8.88 7.13
C ASN A 50 -16.38 -8.22 8.43
N ASN A 51 -15.41 -8.81 9.12
CA ASN A 51 -14.82 -8.20 10.30
C ASN A 51 -13.79 -7.13 9.92
N PRO A 52 -13.67 -6.06 10.71
CA PRO A 52 -12.58 -5.10 10.52
C PRO A 52 -11.23 -5.77 10.79
N TYR A 53 -10.26 -5.55 9.90
CA TYR A 53 -8.88 -5.98 10.15
C TYR A 53 -8.40 -5.38 11.48
N GLN A 54 -7.95 -6.25 12.40
CA GLN A 54 -7.56 -5.83 13.74
C GLN A 54 -6.55 -4.68 13.72
N SER A 55 -6.75 -3.71 14.61
CA SER A 55 -5.81 -2.61 14.78
C SER A 55 -4.44 -3.18 15.18
N ARG A 56 -3.39 -2.71 14.50
CA ARG A 56 -2.04 -3.19 14.79
C ARG A 56 -1.63 -2.73 16.18
N ARG A 57 -1.35 -3.68 17.07
CA ARG A 57 -0.73 -3.40 18.36
C ARG A 57 0.56 -2.59 18.15
N LYS A 58 0.77 -1.55 18.97
CA LYS A 58 2.03 -0.79 18.98
C LYS A 58 3.18 -1.78 19.17
N ARG A 59 4.24 -1.64 18.36
CA ARG A 59 5.40 -2.53 18.45
C ARG A 59 6.12 -2.25 19.77
N ASN A 60 6.31 -3.27 20.60
CA ASN A 60 7.23 -3.16 21.73
C ASN A 60 8.64 -2.91 21.19
N MET A 61 9.26 -1.84 21.68
CA MET A 61 10.64 -1.49 21.37
C MET A 61 11.52 -2.20 22.40
N SER A 62 12.45 -3.02 21.92
CA SER A 62 13.42 -3.70 22.77
C SER A 62 14.80 -3.08 22.55
N ILE A 63 15.56 -2.90 23.63
CA ILE A 63 16.96 -2.51 23.53
C ILE A 63 17.74 -3.79 23.25
N VAL A 64 18.43 -3.85 22.12
CA VAL A 64 19.28 -4.98 21.75
C VAL A 64 20.72 -4.50 21.69
N SER A 65 21.58 -5.18 22.45
CA SER A 65 23.02 -4.98 22.39
C SER A 65 23.57 -5.69 21.15
N ARG A 66 24.17 -4.94 20.21
CA ARG A 66 24.81 -5.51 19.01
C ARG A 66 26.27 -5.12 18.92
N GLY A 67 27.10 -6.10 18.56
CA GLY A 67 28.51 -5.87 18.22
C GLY A 67 28.66 -5.12 16.89
N VAL A 68 29.72 -4.35 16.76
CA VAL A 68 30.10 -3.71 15.49
C VAL A 68 30.69 -4.75 14.55
N ARG A 69 30.23 -4.78 13.28
CA ARG A 69 30.71 -5.73 12.26
C ARG A 69 32.25 -5.67 12.16
N GLY A 70 32.90 -6.82 12.32
CA GLY A 70 34.37 -6.95 12.29
C GLY A 70 35.11 -6.60 13.59
N LYS A 71 34.41 -6.32 14.70
CA LYS A 71 35.03 -6.05 16.01
C LYS A 71 34.39 -6.93 17.09
N HIS A 72 35.21 -7.62 17.87
CA HIS A 72 34.77 -8.59 18.88
C HIS A 72 35.03 -8.12 20.32
N GLY A 73 34.15 -8.49 21.24
CA GLY A 73 34.28 -8.21 22.68
C GLY A 73 33.26 -7.21 23.22
N ALA A 74 33.04 -7.24 24.54
CA ALA A 74 32.01 -6.47 25.23
C ALA A 74 32.14 -4.95 25.01
N LYS A 75 33.38 -4.43 24.91
CA LYS A 75 33.69 -3.01 24.64
C LYS A 75 33.20 -2.47 23.29
N HIS A 76 32.88 -3.36 22.36
CA HIS A 76 32.39 -3.01 21.01
C HIS A 76 30.90 -3.26 20.83
N GLN A 77 30.19 -3.62 21.90
CA GLN A 77 28.76 -3.71 21.90
C GLN A 77 28.12 -2.33 22.05
N ARG A 78 27.12 -2.02 21.24
CA ARG A 78 26.30 -0.81 21.36
C ARG A 78 24.85 -1.20 21.56
N ASN A 79 24.21 -0.54 22.53
CA ASN A 79 22.77 -0.62 22.70
C ASN A 79 22.11 0.07 21.52
N GLN A 80 21.44 -0.71 20.67
CA GLN A 80 20.59 -0.20 19.63
C GLN A 80 19.15 -0.44 20.00
N VAL A 81 18.32 0.57 19.76
CA VAL A 81 16.88 0.43 19.84
C VAL A 81 16.43 -0.45 18.69
N ALA A 82 16.29 -1.74 18.96
CA ALA A 82 15.65 -2.65 18.03
C ALA A 82 14.14 -2.49 18.21
N ARG A 83 13.50 -1.83 17.25
CA ARG A 83 12.10 -2.18 16.97
C ARG A 83 12.12 -3.69 16.73
N ASN A 84 11.26 -4.50 17.36
CA ASN A 84 11.19 -5.95 17.15
C ASN A 84 11.04 -6.31 15.64
N THR A 85 12.16 -6.29 14.94
CA THR A 85 12.30 -6.30 13.46
C THR A 85 13.25 -7.41 13.03
N VAL A 86 13.82 -8.14 14.00
CA VAL A 86 14.82 -9.18 13.77
C VAL A 86 14.19 -10.52 13.32
N ASN A 87 12.90 -10.72 13.54
CA ASN A 87 12.18 -11.94 13.15
C ASN A 87 10.94 -11.58 12.35
N ASN A 88 10.93 -11.82 11.02
CA ASN A 88 9.81 -12.00 10.05
C ASN A 88 8.50 -11.17 10.16
N LYS A 89 8.32 -10.35 11.19
CA LYS A 89 7.15 -9.51 11.51
C LYS A 89 7.21 -8.14 10.82
N ASN A 90 8.22 -7.94 9.98
CA ASN A 90 8.34 -6.81 9.05
C ASN A 90 7.64 -7.06 7.70
N MET A 91 7.23 -8.30 7.41
CA MET A 91 6.50 -8.62 6.17
C MET A 91 5.23 -7.80 5.99
N LEU A 92 4.73 -7.23 7.07
CA LEU A 92 3.60 -6.33 7.08
C LEU A 92 4.09 -5.02 7.69
N LEU A 93 4.83 -4.18 6.96
CA LEU A 93 4.63 -2.73 7.13
C LEU A 93 3.17 -2.45 6.74
N GLY A 94 2.48 -1.53 7.40
CA GLY A 94 1.08 -1.28 7.10
C GLY A 94 0.97 -0.82 5.66
N ILE A 95 -0.03 -1.30 4.91
CA ILE A 95 -0.32 -0.83 3.54
C ILE A 95 -0.38 0.72 3.51
N SER A 96 -0.84 1.34 4.60
CA SER A 96 -0.86 2.80 4.78
C SER A 96 0.53 3.47 4.94
N LYS A 97 1.55 2.75 5.43
CA LYS A 97 2.94 3.24 5.56
C LYS A 97 3.76 3.05 4.28
N SER A 98 3.39 2.10 3.43
CA SER A 98 3.97 1.93 2.09
C SER A 98 3.42 2.91 1.06
N LEU A 99 2.38 3.67 1.40
CA LEU A 99 1.79 4.69 0.53
C LEU A 99 2.73 5.89 0.39
N ARG A 100 3.31 6.04 -0.81
CA ARG A 100 4.20 7.14 -1.21
C ARG A 100 3.45 8.09 -2.13
N THR A 101 3.90 9.33 -2.10
CA THR A 101 3.42 10.42 -2.94
C THR A 101 4.63 11.02 -3.65
N ARG A 102 4.54 11.22 -4.95
CA ARG A 102 5.46 12.05 -5.74
C ARG A 102 4.64 13.15 -6.38
N VAL A 103 5.20 14.35 -6.44
CA VAL A 103 4.55 15.53 -6.98
C VAL A 103 5.61 16.26 -7.79
N SER A 104 5.26 16.62 -9.02
CA SER A 104 6.00 17.51 -9.89
C SER A 104 5.07 18.65 -10.37
N ASP A 105 5.63 19.54 -11.17
CA ASP A 105 4.90 20.57 -11.91
C ASP A 105 3.98 19.97 -13.00
N LYS A 106 4.31 18.79 -13.52
CA LYS A 106 3.58 18.14 -14.62
C LYS A 106 2.58 17.10 -14.15
N ASP A 107 2.93 16.38 -13.09
CA ASP A 107 2.18 15.21 -12.66
C ASP A 107 2.23 15.01 -11.14
N PHE A 108 1.33 14.15 -10.67
CA PHE A 108 1.43 13.61 -9.33
C PHE A 108 1.14 12.12 -9.33
N GLU A 109 1.83 11.40 -8.47
CA GLU A 109 1.70 9.96 -8.32
C GLU A 109 1.43 9.62 -6.86
N VAL A 110 0.45 8.75 -6.63
CA VAL A 110 0.19 8.20 -5.29
C VAL A 110 0.06 6.68 -5.43
N GLY A 111 0.93 5.95 -4.73
CA GLY A 111 0.99 4.49 -4.87
C GLY A 111 1.69 3.78 -3.72
N LEU A 112 1.61 2.45 -3.72
CA LEU A 112 2.31 1.60 -2.76
C LEU A 112 3.70 1.24 -3.26
N VAL A 113 4.69 1.25 -2.36
CA VAL A 113 6.07 0.87 -2.69
C VAL A 113 6.50 -0.39 -1.92
N GLY A 114 7.35 -1.20 -2.57
CA GLY A 114 7.97 -2.39 -2.00
C GLY A 114 7.03 -3.60 -1.98
N VAL A 115 7.19 -4.47 -0.99
CA VAL A 115 6.41 -5.73 -0.86
C VAL A 115 4.90 -5.48 -0.86
N ALA A 116 4.44 -4.40 -0.23
CA ALA A 116 3.01 -4.05 -0.23
C ALA A 116 2.50 -3.63 -1.61
N GLY A 117 3.34 -2.99 -2.45
CA GLY A 117 3.00 -2.67 -3.83
C GLY A 117 2.93 -3.92 -4.71
N LEU A 118 3.85 -4.87 -4.52
CA LEU A 118 3.81 -6.16 -5.21
C LEU A 118 2.54 -6.95 -4.87
N ILE A 119 2.18 -7.02 -3.58
CA ILE A 119 0.95 -7.67 -3.13
C ILE A 119 -0.29 -6.98 -3.70
N GLY A 120 -0.34 -5.64 -3.64
CA GLY A 120 -1.46 -4.87 -4.17
C GLY A 120 -1.64 -5.05 -5.68
N ARG A 121 -0.54 -5.10 -6.42
CA ARG A 121 -0.55 -5.39 -7.86
C ARG A 121 -1.10 -6.78 -8.15
N GLU A 122 -0.61 -7.80 -7.45
CA GLU A 122 -1.12 -9.17 -7.61
C GLU A 122 -2.62 -9.31 -7.29
N HIS A 123 -3.12 -8.56 -6.31
CA HIS A 123 -4.55 -8.55 -6.00
C HIS A 123 -5.38 -7.79 -7.05
N ASN A 124 -4.84 -6.71 -7.62
CA ASN A 124 -5.50 -5.94 -8.69
C ASN A 124 -5.54 -6.73 -10.00
N GLU A 125 -4.45 -7.41 -10.36
CA GLU A 125 -4.29 -8.16 -11.61
C GLU A 125 -4.94 -9.56 -11.53
N GLY A 126 -5.04 -10.13 -10.32
CA GLY A 126 -5.55 -11.49 -10.08
C GLY A 126 -4.45 -12.53 -10.31
N SER A 127 -3.71 -12.89 -9.26
CA SER A 127 -2.66 -13.90 -9.34
C SER A 127 -3.13 -15.31 -8.97
N GLU A 128 -2.39 -16.32 -9.43
CA GLU A 128 -2.56 -17.71 -9.00
C GLU A 128 -1.49 -18.09 -7.97
N VAL A 129 -1.91 -18.51 -6.78
CA VAL A 129 -1.01 -19.00 -5.74
C VAL A 129 -0.99 -20.52 -5.78
N SER A 130 0.15 -21.11 -6.14
CA SER A 130 0.36 -22.56 -6.03
C SER A 130 0.76 -22.95 -4.61
N PHE A 131 0.07 -23.91 -4.01
CA PHE A 131 0.35 -24.42 -2.67
C PHE A 131 0.28 -25.94 -2.65
N THR A 132 1.00 -26.56 -1.72
CA THR A 132 1.01 -28.02 -1.57
C THR A 132 0.22 -28.39 -0.33
N THR A 133 -0.84 -29.18 -0.50
CA THR A 133 -1.61 -29.74 0.62
C THR A 133 -1.54 -31.25 0.61
N ARG A 134 -1.87 -31.88 1.74
CA ARG A 134 -2.06 -33.33 1.78
C ARG A 134 -3.54 -33.65 1.70
N VAL A 135 -3.97 -34.29 0.61
CA VAL A 135 -5.35 -34.76 0.44
C VAL A 135 -5.55 -35.97 1.34
N ASN A 136 -6.65 -35.97 2.11
CA ASN A 136 -6.95 -36.95 3.17
C ASN A 136 -5.90 -37.00 4.31
N GLY A 137 -5.08 -35.96 4.45
CA GLY A 137 -4.24 -35.76 5.63
C GLY A 137 -4.96 -34.95 6.69
N TYR A 138 -4.52 -35.04 7.94
CA TYR A 138 -5.02 -34.21 9.04
C TYR A 138 -3.89 -33.32 9.57
N PHE A 139 -4.26 -32.14 10.06
CA PHE A 139 -3.31 -31.22 10.67
C PHE A 139 -3.09 -31.63 12.14
N ASP A 140 -1.86 -32.00 12.48
CA ASP A 140 -1.48 -32.28 13.88
C ASP A 140 -1.03 -30.98 14.55
N SER A 141 -1.89 -30.44 15.41
CA SER A 141 -1.67 -29.19 16.14
C SER A 141 -0.49 -29.26 17.12
N ASN A 142 -0.14 -30.45 17.62
CA ASN A 142 0.97 -30.64 18.56
C ASN A 142 2.32 -30.55 17.87
N THR A 143 2.42 -30.99 16.60
CA THR A 143 3.67 -30.92 15.82
C THR A 143 3.68 -29.83 14.76
N GLY A 144 2.56 -29.12 14.58
CA GLY A 144 2.40 -28.05 13.60
C GLY A 144 2.56 -28.52 12.16
N ARG A 145 2.34 -29.81 11.89
CA ARG A 145 2.60 -30.44 10.59
C ARG A 145 1.39 -31.24 10.13
N TRP A 146 1.17 -31.27 8.81
CA TRP A 146 0.20 -32.16 8.18
C TRP A 146 0.74 -33.59 8.17
N ARG A 147 -0.02 -34.53 8.76
CA ARG A 147 0.32 -35.96 8.84
C ARG A 147 -0.71 -36.80 8.07
N GLY A 148 -0.28 -37.98 7.61
CA GLY A 148 -1.07 -38.82 6.69
C GLY A 148 -1.27 -38.18 5.31
N GLY A 149 -2.10 -38.80 4.46
CA GLY A 149 -2.51 -38.28 3.14
C GLY A 149 -1.43 -38.24 2.05
N VAL A 150 -1.86 -37.93 0.83
CA VAL A 150 -0.99 -37.79 -0.37
C VAL A 150 -0.72 -36.31 -0.63
N ALA A 151 0.57 -35.94 -0.73
CA ALA A 151 0.97 -34.58 -1.08
C ALA A 151 0.53 -34.25 -2.50
N THR A 152 -0.35 -33.27 -2.63
CA THR A 152 -0.93 -32.81 -3.90
C THR A 152 -0.69 -31.32 -4.05
N LYS A 153 -0.18 -30.92 -5.21
CA LYS A 153 -0.03 -29.50 -5.55
C LYS A 153 -1.37 -28.98 -6.08
N ARG A 154 -1.85 -27.89 -5.51
CA ARG A 154 -3.09 -27.20 -5.93
C ARG A 154 -2.78 -25.74 -6.22
N ASN A 155 -3.61 -25.13 -7.06
CA ASN A 155 -3.54 -23.72 -7.38
C ASN A 155 -4.81 -23.04 -6.87
N TYR A 156 -4.66 -21.87 -6.25
CA TYR A 156 -5.76 -21.00 -5.87
C TYR A 156 -5.68 -19.73 -6.71
N THR A 157 -6.70 -19.50 -7.53
CA THR A 157 -6.85 -18.24 -8.28
C THR A 157 -7.40 -17.19 -7.33
N MET A 158 -6.64 -16.13 -7.07
CA MET A 158 -7.12 -15.02 -6.27
C MET A 158 -8.20 -14.25 -7.03
N THR A 159 -9.28 -13.87 -6.36
CA THR A 159 -10.29 -12.97 -6.93
C THR A 159 -9.66 -11.61 -7.21
N GLN A 160 -9.82 -11.06 -8.41
CA GLN A 160 -9.44 -9.68 -8.72
C GLN A 160 -10.16 -8.72 -7.77
N ARG A 161 -9.39 -7.90 -7.06
CA ARG A 161 -9.90 -6.87 -6.15
C ARG A 161 -9.12 -5.59 -6.41
N THR A 162 -9.80 -4.49 -6.70
CA THR A 162 -9.22 -3.14 -6.73
C THR A 162 -8.84 -2.72 -5.32
N PHE A 163 -7.61 -3.10 -4.94
CA PHE A 163 -7.06 -2.94 -3.61
C PHE A 163 -6.74 -1.46 -3.31
N ILE A 164 -6.10 -0.80 -4.28
CA ILE A 164 -5.83 0.63 -4.39
C ILE A 164 -5.75 0.94 -5.89
N GLY A 165 -6.44 1.96 -6.37
CA GLY A 165 -6.44 2.32 -7.79
C GLY A 165 -7.34 3.50 -8.12
N TRP A 166 -7.33 3.92 -9.38
CA TRP A 166 -8.21 4.97 -9.89
C TRP A 166 -9.66 4.51 -9.84
N THR A 167 -10.51 5.23 -9.11
CA THR A 167 -11.95 4.95 -9.00
C THR A 167 -12.75 6.14 -9.51
N PRO A 168 -13.99 5.92 -10.00
CA PRO A 168 -14.84 7.03 -10.45
C PRO A 168 -15.17 8.05 -9.34
N GLU A 169 -15.16 7.61 -8.07
CA GLU A 169 -15.36 8.51 -6.93
C GLU A 169 -14.16 9.45 -6.73
N LEU A 170 -12.95 8.90 -6.73
CA LEU A 170 -11.73 9.68 -6.64
C LEU A 170 -11.61 10.66 -7.82
N GLU A 171 -11.93 10.20 -9.02
CA GLU A 171 -11.92 11.01 -10.24
C GLU A 171 -12.82 12.24 -10.11
N ARG A 172 -14.07 12.08 -9.63
CA ARG A 172 -14.99 13.20 -9.42
C ARG A 172 -14.46 14.21 -8.41
N GLU A 173 -13.85 13.73 -7.32
CA GLU A 173 -13.25 14.60 -6.31
C GLU A 173 -12.07 15.39 -6.88
N LEU A 174 -11.22 14.75 -7.68
CA LEU A 174 -10.08 15.40 -8.32
C LEU A 174 -10.52 16.41 -9.40
N MET A 175 -11.53 16.07 -10.20
CA MET A 175 -12.12 16.99 -11.18
C MET A 175 -12.78 18.19 -10.50
N ALA A 176 -13.48 18.01 -9.38
CA ALA A 176 -14.06 19.12 -8.63
C ALA A 176 -12.98 20.10 -8.15
N MET A 177 -11.84 19.60 -7.64
CA MET A 177 -10.72 20.47 -7.24
C MET A 177 -10.07 21.19 -8.42
N ALA A 178 -10.01 20.58 -9.60
CA ALA A 178 -9.56 21.28 -10.81
C ALA A 178 -10.57 22.38 -11.23
N ALA A 179 -11.88 22.06 -11.18
CA ALA A 179 -12.95 22.99 -11.52
C ALA A 179 -13.04 24.19 -10.56
N GLU A 180 -12.80 23.99 -9.27
CA GLU A 180 -12.69 25.08 -8.29
C GLU A 180 -11.57 26.07 -8.65
N HIS A 181 -10.46 25.57 -9.22
CA HIS A 181 -9.40 26.43 -9.71
C HIS A 181 -9.81 27.22 -10.97
N PHE A 182 -10.52 26.61 -11.93
CA PHE A 182 -11.11 27.32 -13.08
C PHE A 182 -12.03 28.47 -12.64
N ALA A 183 -12.90 28.22 -11.66
CA ALA A 183 -13.83 29.23 -11.17
C ALA A 183 -13.15 30.41 -10.46
N LEU A 184 -11.97 30.19 -9.87
CA LEU A 184 -11.19 31.25 -9.24
C LEU A 184 -10.48 32.13 -10.30
N GLU A 185 -9.96 31.53 -11.38
CA GLU A 185 -9.34 32.26 -12.48
C GLU A 185 -10.34 33.13 -13.25
N ASP A 186 -11.56 32.65 -13.52
CA ASP A 186 -12.60 33.43 -14.22
C ASP A 186 -13.12 34.63 -13.41
N THR A 187 -12.87 34.66 -12.09
CA THR A 187 -13.30 35.74 -11.18
C THR A 187 -12.21 36.74 -10.81
N ALA A 188 -10.96 36.47 -11.22
CA ALA A 188 -9.78 37.32 -10.96
C ALA A 188 -9.46 38.22 -12.15
#